data_AF-A0A9Q0UX73-F1
#
_entry.id   AF-A0A9Q0UX73-F1
#
_cell.length_a   1.000
_cell.length_b   1.000
_cell.length_c   1.000
_cell.angle_alpha   90.00
_cell.angle_beta   90.00
_cell.angle_gamma   90.00
#
_symmetry.space_group_name_H-M   'P 1'
#
loop_
_entity.id
_entity.type
_entity.pdbx_description
1 polymer ?
#
loop_
_entity_poly.entity_id
_entity_poly.type
_entity_poly.pdbx_seq_one_letter_code
_entity_poly.pdbx_strand_id
1 'polypeptide(L)'
;MCPSGINDFPMTNSSHIKEGLSILAKYRRPLLVHAEIPQYSESYLEDAANDPRLYSTYLKTRPASWEEAAIRELLTVSKDTRIGGPAEGAHLHVVHLSDAGSSLQLLKQKVMVTV
;
A
#
# COMPACT_ATOMS: atom_id res chain seq x y z
N MET A 1 -1.06 0.83 -6.08
CA MET A 1 -1.83 -0.20 -5.35
C MET A 1 -2.27 -1.28 -6.31
N CYS A 2 -2.32 -2.55 -5.89
CA CYS A 2 -2.80 -3.65 -6.73
C CYS A 2 -4.19 -3.34 -7.33
N PRO A 3 -4.42 -3.65 -8.61
CA PRO A 3 -5.74 -3.47 -9.23
C PRO A 3 -6.73 -4.46 -8.63
N SER A 4 -8.02 -4.12 -8.68
CA SER A 4 -9.12 -4.95 -8.18
C SER A 4 -9.32 -6.28 -8.95
N GLY A 5 -8.73 -6.39 -10.14
CA GLY A 5 -8.97 -7.49 -11.08
C GLY A 5 -10.17 -7.27 -12.01
N ILE A 6 -10.87 -6.13 -11.90
CA ILE A 6 -11.92 -5.70 -12.83
C ILE A 6 -11.65 -4.31 -13.40
N ASN A 7 -12.23 -4.01 -14.56
CA ASN A 7 -11.98 -2.76 -15.29
C ASN A 7 -12.60 -1.53 -14.62
N ASP A 8 -13.65 -1.71 -13.81
CA ASP A 8 -14.37 -0.60 -13.16
C ASP A 8 -13.56 0.07 -12.05
N PHE A 9 -12.59 -0.66 -11.46
CA PHE A 9 -11.71 -0.14 -10.42
C PHE A 9 -10.25 -0.36 -10.83
N PRO A 10 -9.72 0.53 -11.68
CA PRO A 10 -8.35 0.45 -12.13
C PRO A 10 -7.38 0.66 -10.96
N MET A 11 -6.10 0.40 -11.23
CA MET A 11 -5.02 0.60 -10.28
C MET A 11 -5.03 2.05 -9.71
N THR A 12 -5.07 2.15 -8.39
CA THR A 12 -4.88 3.42 -7.67
C THR A 12 -3.39 3.68 -7.45
N ASN A 13 -2.92 4.90 -7.72
CA ASN A 13 -1.52 5.32 -7.54
C ASN A 13 -1.42 6.49 -6.54
N SER A 14 -0.21 7.00 -6.26
CA SER A 14 -0.03 8.13 -5.35
C SER A 14 -0.78 9.41 -5.72
N SER A 15 -0.98 9.73 -7.01
CA SER A 15 -1.72 10.96 -7.37
C SER A 15 -3.18 10.85 -6.95
N HIS A 16 -3.83 9.72 -7.21
CA HIS A 16 -5.20 9.47 -6.75
C HIS A 16 -5.30 9.51 -5.21
N ILE A 17 -4.31 8.96 -4.50
CA ILE A 17 -4.26 8.98 -3.03
C ILE A 17 -4.15 10.42 -2.51
N LYS A 18 -3.29 11.24 -3.11
CA LYS A 18 -3.13 12.66 -2.73
C LYS A 18 -4.41 13.45 -2.91
N GLU A 19 -5.12 13.23 -4.02
CA GLU A 19 -6.43 13.85 -4.26
C GLU A 19 -7.45 13.42 -3.21
N GLY A 20 -7.54 12.12 -2.92
CA GLY A 20 -8.41 11.59 -1.87
C GLY A 20 -8.12 12.19 -0.50
N LEU A 21 -6.84 12.29 -0.12
CA LEU A 21 -6.42 12.89 1.14
C LEU A 21 -6.80 14.36 1.25
N SER A 22 -6.64 15.14 0.17
CA SER A 22 -7.03 16.56 0.16
C SER A 22 -8.53 16.75 0.45
N ILE A 23 -9.37 15.84 -0.06
CA ILE A 23 -10.82 15.87 0.24
C ILE A 23 -11.09 15.43 1.69
N LEU A 24 -10.48 14.33 2.14
CA LEU A 24 -10.71 13.77 3.47
C LEU A 24 -10.17 14.67 4.60
N ALA A 25 -9.15 15.48 4.32
CA ALA A 25 -8.60 16.49 5.24
C ALA A 25 -9.69 17.45 5.75
N LYS A 26 -10.59 17.89 4.86
CA LYS A 26 -11.73 18.77 5.20
C LYS A 26 -12.63 18.19 6.29
N TYR A 27 -12.69 16.87 6.36
CA TYR A 27 -13.54 16.12 7.28
C TYR A 27 -12.76 15.44 8.41
N ARG A 28 -11.43 15.59 8.43
CA ARG A 28 -10.51 14.89 9.34
C ARG A 28 -10.76 13.39 9.39
N ARG A 29 -10.91 12.78 8.22
CA ARG A 29 -11.19 11.34 8.06
C ARG A 29 -9.97 10.58 7.58
N PRO A 30 -9.81 9.31 8.01
CA PRO A 30 -8.73 8.47 7.51
C PRO A 30 -9.06 7.96 6.10
N LEU A 31 -8.01 7.75 5.32
CA LEU A 31 -8.03 6.95 4.11
C LEU A 31 -7.47 5.56 4.43
N LEU A 32 -8.28 4.53 4.21
CA LEU A 32 -7.88 3.13 4.39
C LEU A 32 -7.24 2.62 3.11
N VAL A 33 -6.08 1.96 3.22
CA VAL A 33 -5.30 1.54 2.06
C VAL A 33 -4.85 0.10 2.18
N HIS A 34 -5.19 -0.72 1.18
CA HIS A 34 -4.53 -1.99 0.91
C HIS A 34 -3.16 -1.69 0.26
N ALA A 35 -2.09 -1.85 1.03
CA ALA A 35 -0.76 -1.42 0.62
C ALA A 35 0.02 -2.51 -0.12
N GLU A 36 -0.28 -2.76 -1.40
CA GLU A 36 0.54 -3.64 -2.25
C GLU A 36 0.81 -2.98 -3.62
N ILE A 37 2.04 -3.07 -4.12
CA ILE A 37 2.40 -2.64 -5.48
C ILE A 37 3.08 -3.80 -6.21
N PRO A 38 2.49 -4.29 -7.32
CA PRO A 38 3.12 -5.31 -8.14
C PRO A 38 4.48 -4.87 -8.66
N GLN A 39 5.51 -5.64 -8.34
CA GLN A 39 6.85 -5.50 -8.90
C GLN A 39 7.08 -6.68 -9.84
N TYR A 40 6.73 -6.51 -11.11
CA TYR A 40 6.91 -7.55 -12.11
C TYR A 40 8.42 -7.68 -12.44
N SER A 41 9.07 -8.72 -11.91
CA SER A 41 10.35 -9.22 -12.43
C SER A 41 10.13 -10.48 -13.29
N GLU A 42 11.06 -10.75 -14.20
CA GLU A 42 11.00 -11.92 -15.09
C GLU A 42 10.90 -13.25 -14.33
N SER A 43 11.40 -13.32 -13.09
CA SER A 43 11.36 -14.51 -12.23
C SER A 43 9.97 -14.94 -11.78
N TYR A 44 8.96 -14.06 -11.74
CA TYR A 44 7.60 -14.44 -11.29
C TYR A 44 6.84 -15.28 -12.33
N LEU A 45 7.29 -15.29 -13.60
CA LEU A 45 6.69 -16.10 -14.66
C LEU A 45 7.08 -17.58 -14.55
N GLU A 46 8.17 -17.92 -13.87
CA GLU A 46 8.59 -19.32 -13.65
C GLU A 46 7.72 -20.04 -12.61
N ASP A 47 7.05 -19.31 -11.71
CA ASP A 47 6.23 -19.91 -10.64
C ASP A 47 4.89 -20.48 -11.13
N ALA A 48 4.49 -20.23 -12.39
CA ALA A 48 3.29 -20.81 -12.99
C ALA A 48 3.35 -22.36 -13.08
N ALA A 49 4.54 -22.95 -12.92
CA ALA A 49 4.75 -24.40 -12.91
C ALA A 49 4.54 -25.06 -11.53
N ASN A 50 4.35 -24.27 -10.44
CA ASN A 50 4.19 -24.81 -9.09
C ASN A 50 2.75 -25.22 -8.80
N ASP A 51 2.56 -26.19 -7.88
CA ASP A 51 1.22 -26.63 -7.47
C ASP A 51 0.44 -25.47 -6.81
N PRO A 52 -0.68 -25.01 -7.40
CA PRO A 52 -1.46 -23.89 -6.86
C PRO A 52 -2.20 -24.23 -5.57
N ARG A 53 -2.26 -25.52 -5.18
CA ARG A 53 -2.88 -25.96 -3.91
C ARG A 53 -1.98 -25.74 -2.70
N LEU A 54 -0.68 -25.49 -2.92
CA LEU A 54 0.25 -25.19 -1.83
C LEU A 54 0.17 -23.71 -1.46
N TYR A 55 0.00 -23.43 -0.16
CA TYR A 55 -0.04 -22.07 0.36
C TYR A 55 1.25 -21.27 0.07
N SER A 56 2.41 -21.94 0.06
CA SER A 56 3.69 -21.33 -0.29
C SER A 56 3.72 -20.83 -1.74
N THR A 57 3.05 -21.51 -2.68
CA THR A 57 2.89 -21.05 -4.06
C THR A 57 2.13 -19.74 -4.09
N TYR A 58 1.03 -19.64 -3.35
CA TYR A 58 0.26 -18.39 -3.23
C TYR A 58 1.10 -17.24 -2.65
N LEU A 59 1.84 -17.47 -1.56
CA LEU A 59 2.69 -16.44 -0.94
C LEU A 59 3.74 -15.87 -1.89
N LYS A 60 4.31 -16.68 -2.80
CA LYS A 60 5.28 -16.21 -3.80
C LYS A 60 4.69 -15.24 -4.82
N THR A 61 3.39 -15.33 -5.10
CA THR A 61 2.71 -14.43 -6.05
C THR A 61 2.56 -13.00 -5.50
N ARG A 62 2.70 -12.83 -4.18
CA ARG A 62 2.59 -11.55 -3.46
C ARG A 62 3.64 -11.48 -2.35
N PRO A 63 4.92 -11.36 -2.71
CA PRO A 63 5.99 -11.32 -1.72
C PRO A 63 5.92 -10.03 -0.89
N ALA A 64 6.50 -10.07 0.32
CA ALA A 64 6.56 -8.93 1.23
C ALA A 64 7.13 -7.65 0.59
N SER A 65 8.02 -7.78 -0.40
CA SER A 65 8.56 -6.64 -1.14
C SER A 65 7.49 -5.77 -1.80
N TRP A 66 6.36 -6.34 -2.22
CA TRP A 66 5.22 -5.59 -2.78
C TRP A 66 4.57 -4.69 -1.73
N GLU A 67 4.41 -5.20 -0.51
CA GLU A 67 3.87 -4.44 0.63
C GLU A 67 4.85 -3.33 1.04
N GLU A 68 6.14 -3.64 1.11
CA GLU A 68 7.20 -2.67 1.41
C GLU A 68 7.23 -1.50 0.40
N ALA A 69 7.14 -1.81 -0.90
CA ALA A 69 7.14 -0.79 -1.94
C ALA A 69 5.95 0.16 -1.80
N ALA A 70 4.77 -0.39 -1.54
CA ALA A 70 3.56 0.39 -1.28
C ALA A 70 3.69 1.28 -0.04
N ILE A 71 4.19 0.72 1.07
CA ILE A 71 4.43 1.46 2.30
C ILE A 71 5.40 2.63 2.07
N ARG A 72 6.48 2.43 1.31
CA ARG A 72 7.45 3.50 1.01
C ARG A 72 6.81 4.66 0.23
N GLU A 73 5.92 4.35 -0.71
CA GLU A 73 5.15 5.37 -1.44
C GLU A 73 4.18 6.10 -0.50
N LEU A 74 3.44 5.35 0.34
CA LEU A 74 2.52 5.92 1.33
C LEU A 74 3.23 6.81 2.35
N LEU A 75 4.43 6.45 2.82
CA LEU A 75 5.24 7.28 3.72
C LEU A 75 5.74 8.57 3.05
N THR A 76 5.77 8.62 1.72
CA THR A 76 6.08 9.84 0.97
C THR A 76 4.85 10.73 0.89
N VAL A 77 3.69 10.15 0.56
CA VAL A 77 2.40 10.85 0.49
C VAL A 77 1.95 11.33 1.86
N SER A 78 2.22 10.59 2.94
CA SER A 78 1.85 10.96 4.31
C SER A 78 2.55 12.22 4.81
N LYS A 79 3.56 12.74 4.09
CA LYS A 79 4.15 14.05 4.42
C LYS A 79 3.16 15.18 4.19
N ASP A 80 2.24 15.01 3.23
CA ASP A 80 1.24 16.02 2.87
C ASP A 80 0.17 16.20 3.94
N THR A 81 0.03 15.23 4.87
CA THR A 81 -0.92 15.30 5.98
C THR A 81 -0.36 15.97 7.25
N ARG A 82 0.90 16.41 7.21
CA ARG A 82 1.54 17.16 8.30
C ARG A 82 0.89 18.52 8.49
N ILE A 83 1.13 19.11 9.66
CA ILE A 83 0.80 20.52 9.94
C ILE A 83 1.47 21.40 8.86
N GLY A 84 0.68 22.26 8.23
CA GLY A 84 1.09 23.12 7.11
C GLY A 84 1.13 22.40 5.75
N GLY A 85 0.81 21.12 5.68
CA GLY A 85 0.74 20.34 4.45
C GLY A 85 -0.60 20.50 3.72
N PRO A 86 -0.66 20.21 2.41
CA PRO A 86 -1.87 20.41 1.60
C PRO A 86 -3.05 19.49 1.97
N ALA A 87 -2.82 18.46 2.79
CA ALA A 87 -3.84 17.56 3.31
C ALA A 87 -3.80 17.49 4.85
N GLU A 88 -3.41 18.59 5.51
CA GLU A 88 -3.39 18.67 6.97
C GLU A 88 -4.70 18.20 7.60
N GLY A 89 -4.59 17.28 8.57
CA GLY A 89 -5.74 16.71 9.28
C GLY A 89 -6.32 15.45 8.65
N ALA A 90 -5.91 15.07 7.43
CA ALA A 90 -6.15 13.72 6.92
C ALA A 90 -5.20 12.71 7.57
N HIS A 91 -5.55 11.43 7.48
CA HIS A 91 -4.74 10.34 8.03
C HIS A 91 -4.69 9.14 7.09
N LEU A 92 -3.57 8.43 7.05
CA LEU A 92 -3.41 7.19 6.29
C LEU A 92 -3.40 5.99 7.24
N HIS A 93 -4.22 5.00 6.94
CA HIS A 93 -4.26 3.74 7.69
C HIS A 93 -4.06 2.57 6.72
N VAL A 94 -2.99 1.81 6.93
CA VAL A 94 -2.70 0.58 6.18
C VAL A 94 -3.51 -0.54 6.81
N VAL A 95 -4.48 -1.06 6.06
CA VAL A 95 -5.25 -2.22 6.51
C VAL A 95 -4.46 -3.51 6.28
N HIS A 96 -4.80 -4.57 7.03
CA HIS A 96 -4.31 -5.94 6.88
C HIS A 96 -2.79 -6.06 6.60
N LEU A 97 -1.99 -5.32 7.38
CA LEU A 97 -0.54 -5.46 7.36
C LEU A 97 -0.16 -6.93 7.56
N SER A 98 0.54 -7.51 6.58
CA SER A 98 0.78 -8.94 6.52
C SER A 98 2.23 -9.31 6.80
N ASP A 99 3.18 -8.42 6.55
CA ASP A 99 4.57 -8.62 6.95
C ASP A 99 4.89 -7.93 8.30
N ALA A 100 5.10 -8.76 9.33
CA ALA A 100 5.47 -8.29 10.67
C ALA A 100 6.97 -7.94 10.79
N GLY A 101 7.76 -8.19 9.74
CA GLY A 101 9.19 -7.91 9.69
C GLY A 101 9.49 -6.50 9.17
N SER A 102 9.87 -6.41 7.90
CA SER A 102 10.35 -5.19 7.24
C SER A 102 9.24 -4.15 7.10
N SER A 103 8.03 -4.55 6.69
CA SER A 103 6.88 -3.65 6.54
C SER A 103 6.50 -2.99 7.86
N LEU A 104 6.34 -3.77 8.94
CA LEU A 104 6.06 -3.23 10.27
C LEU A 104 7.18 -2.31 10.76
N GLN A 105 8.44 -2.65 10.50
CA GLN A 105 9.58 -1.83 10.88
C GLN A 105 9.59 -0.48 10.15
N LEU A 106 9.25 -0.45 8.85
CA LEU A 106 9.14 0.78 8.05
C LEU A 106 8.08 1.73 8.63
N LEU A 107 6.95 1.21 9.08
CA LEU A 107 5.86 2.01 9.65
C LEU A 107 6.21 2.55 11.04
N LYS A 108 6.87 1.75 11.88
CA LYS A 108 7.34 2.20 13.21
C LYS A 108 8.31 3.39 13.14
N GLN A 109 9.04 3.56 12.04
CA GLN A 109 9.96 4.69 11.86
C GLN A 109 9.24 6.03 11.65
N LYS A 110 7.93 6.04 11.32
CA LYS A 110 7.20 7.27 10.97
C LYS A 110 5.77 7.27 11.55
N VAL A 111 5.54 8.17 12.50
CA VAL A 111 4.32 8.32 13.34
C VAL A 111 3.03 8.70 12.57
N MET A 112 3.02 8.72 11.24
CA MET A 112 1.94 9.31 10.43
C MET A 112 1.15 8.33 9.57
N VAL A 113 1.52 7.05 9.59
CA VAL A 113 0.75 5.97 9.00
C VAL A 113 0.49 4.97 10.12
N THR A 114 -0.78 4.65 10.36
CA THR A 114 -1.16 3.63 11.34
C THR A 114 -1.46 2.30 10.67
N VAL A 115 -1.39 1.22 11.44
CA VAL A 115 -1.80 -0.15 11.06
C VAL A 115 -2.95 -0.61 11.94
#